data_AF-A0A1W9RGB5-F1
#
_entry.id   AF-A0A1W9RGB5-F1
#
_cell.length_a   1.000
_cell.length_b   1.000
_cell.length_c   1.000
_cell.angle_alpha   90.00
_cell.angle_beta   90.00
_cell.angle_gamma   90.00
#
_symmetry.space_group_name_H-M   'P 1'
#
loop_
_entity.id
_entity.type
_entity.pdbx_description
1 polymer ?
#
loop_
_entity_poly.entity_id
_entity_poly.type
_entity_poly.pdbx_seq_one_letter_code
_entity_poly.pdbx_strand_id
1 'polypeptide(L)'
;YAKFYLGMYTSKFFNPVAWWRFITFRSEYNKIFKALSVYTSSLFRRVFHLKGRARGVSSTSRAGASGGSGESASVIKKTSAVTGSSLAFNDDFLEAFEAITARSSPILFVFGENDNFKWEFYSEFVEKYEDEWKRAEPFVSIEIVPHANHMYTLHEWQDRIVELCLEWFARERVH
;
A
#
# COMPACT_ATOMS: atom_id res chain seq x y z
N TYR A 1 25.24 18.52 -10.49
CA TYR A 1 24.04 18.12 -9.71
C TYR A 1 24.34 17.29 -8.46
N ALA A 2 25.23 16.28 -8.48
CA ALA A 2 25.60 15.50 -7.27
C ALA A 2 26.16 16.34 -6.09
N LYS A 3 26.87 17.45 -6.38
CA LYS A 3 27.46 18.32 -5.35
C LYS A 3 26.42 19.11 -4.53
N PHE A 4 25.25 19.40 -5.11
CA PHE A 4 24.19 20.16 -4.45
C PHE A 4 23.44 19.30 -3.42
N TYR A 5 23.14 18.05 -3.79
CA TYR A 5 22.51 17.09 -2.88
C TYR A 5 23.43 16.65 -1.75
N LEU A 6 24.73 16.47 -2.01
CA LEU A 6 25.69 16.12 -0.96
C LEU A 6 25.73 17.19 0.14
N GLY A 7 25.63 18.48 -0.21
CA GLY A 7 25.54 19.59 0.75
C GLY A 7 24.28 19.58 1.61
N MET A 8 23.14 19.18 1.05
CA MET A 8 21.89 19.04 1.81
C MET A 8 21.94 17.87 2.80
N TYR A 9 22.58 16.75 2.45
CA TYR A 9 22.69 15.61 3.35
C TYR A 9 23.77 15.81 4.43
N THR A 10 24.90 16.45 4.11
CA THR A 10 25.93 16.74 5.12
C THR A 10 25.43 17.69 6.20
N SER A 11 24.62 18.69 5.84
CA SER A 11 24.03 19.61 6.84
C SER A 11 23.10 18.92 7.85
N LYS A 12 22.51 17.77 7.51
CA LYS A 12 21.71 16.95 8.44
C LYS A 12 22.57 16.18 9.43
N PHE A 13 23.74 15.70 9.01
CA PHE A 13 24.69 15.02 9.90
C PHE A 13 25.30 15.97 10.94
N PHE A 14 25.42 17.27 10.63
CA PHE A 14 25.98 18.25 11.55
C PHE A 14 24.93 19.09 12.27
N ASN A 15 23.64 18.73 12.25
CA ASN A 15 22.64 19.46 13.00
C ASN A 15 22.77 19.16 14.51
N PRO A 16 23.27 20.10 15.34
CA PRO A 16 23.54 19.85 16.74
C PRO A 16 22.25 19.58 17.54
N VAL A 17 21.10 20.06 17.06
CA VAL A 17 19.78 19.80 17.67
C VAL A 17 19.37 18.33 17.48
N ALA A 18 19.73 17.70 16.36
CA ALA A 18 19.46 16.28 16.12
C ALA A 18 20.32 15.38 17.03
N TRP A 19 21.60 15.72 17.20
CA TRP A 19 22.49 15.05 18.14
C TRP A 19 22.08 15.25 19.60
N TRP A 20 21.63 16.46 19.95
CA TRP A 20 21.09 16.72 21.29
C TRP A 20 19.81 15.91 21.54
N ARG A 21 18.91 15.78 20.56
CA ARG A 21 17.72 14.92 20.65
C ARG A 21 18.07 13.43 20.76
N PHE A 22 19.12 12.99 20.08
CA PHE A 22 19.65 11.63 20.16
C PHE A 22 20.23 11.33 21.55
N ILE A 23 21.05 12.23 22.10
CA ILE A 23 21.68 12.10 23.42
C ILE A 23 20.67 12.25 24.56
N THR A 24 19.64 13.08 24.40
CA THR A 24 18.59 13.27 25.42
C THR A 24 17.52 12.18 25.44
N PHE A 25 17.68 11.12 24.62
CA PHE A 25 16.72 10.00 24.50
C PHE A 25 15.26 10.43 24.27
N ARG A 26 15.04 11.65 23.75
CA ARG A 26 13.70 12.20 23.47
C ARG A 26 13.15 11.81 22.11
N SER A 27 13.94 11.12 21.29
CA SER A 27 13.42 10.42 20.12
C SER A 27 12.46 9.33 20.58
N GLU A 28 11.34 9.16 19.89
CA GLU A 28 10.24 8.28 20.28
C GLU A 28 10.62 6.78 20.20
N TYR A 29 11.54 6.33 21.05
CA TYR A 29 11.96 4.93 21.17
C TYR A 29 10.77 4.02 21.45
N ASN A 30 9.71 4.52 22.08
CA ASN A 30 8.44 3.81 22.24
C ASN A 30 7.87 3.31 20.90
N LYS A 31 8.04 4.05 19.79
CA LYS A 31 7.57 3.61 18.47
C LYS A 31 8.48 2.54 17.87
N ILE A 32 9.80 2.67 18.04
CA ILE A 32 10.78 1.68 17.58
C ILE A 32 10.63 0.37 18.35
N PHE A 33 10.56 0.41 19.68
CA PHE A 33 10.36 -0.78 20.51
C PHE A 33 8.98 -1.40 20.32
N LYS A 34 7.93 -0.61 20.06
CA LYS A 34 6.60 -1.15 19.71
C LYS A 34 6.59 -1.84 18.34
N ALA A 35 7.29 -1.27 17.34
CA ALA A 35 7.48 -1.94 16.06
C ALA A 35 8.29 -3.24 16.21
N LEU A 36 9.36 -3.20 17.02
CA LEU A 36 10.19 -4.37 17.30
C LEU A 36 9.42 -5.44 18.10
N SER A 37 8.58 -5.06 19.06
CA SER A 37 7.78 -6.02 19.84
C SER A 37 6.67 -6.66 19.02
N VAL A 38 6.07 -5.93 18.08
CA VAL A 38 5.09 -6.48 17.14
C VAL A 38 5.77 -7.52 16.23
N TYR A 39 6.97 -7.22 15.72
CA TYR A 39 7.74 -8.14 14.89
C TYR A 39 8.22 -9.39 15.66
N THR A 40 8.69 -9.23 16.90
CA THR A 40 9.11 -10.39 17.71
C THR A 40 7.94 -11.22 18.21
N SER A 41 6.80 -10.60 18.52
CA SER A 41 5.58 -11.31 18.93
C SER A 41 4.94 -12.12 17.80
N SER A 42 5.06 -11.67 16.54
CA SER A 42 4.57 -12.42 15.38
C SER A 42 5.47 -13.64 15.09
N LEU A 43 6.79 -13.50 15.25
CA LEU A 43 7.74 -14.61 15.19
C LEU A 43 7.51 -15.61 16.34
N PHE A 44 7.27 -15.14 17.56
CA PHE A 44 6.93 -16.01 18.69
C PHE A 44 5.62 -16.77 18.47
N ARG A 45 4.58 -16.13 17.92
CA ARG A 45 3.33 -16.83 17.57
C ARG A 45 3.55 -17.91 16.52
N ARG A 46 4.36 -17.66 15.48
CA ARG A 46 4.68 -18.67 14.45
C ARG A 46 5.45 -19.86 15.02
N VAL A 47 6.37 -19.63 15.95
CA VAL A 47 7.15 -20.70 16.60
C VAL A 47 6.30 -21.51 17.58
N PHE A 48 5.37 -20.88 18.31
CA PHE A 48 4.52 -21.57 19.28
C PHE A 48 3.26 -22.23 18.69
N HIS A 49 2.82 -21.86 17.47
CA HIS A 49 1.69 -22.52 16.79
C HIS A 49 2.02 -23.83 16.08
N LEU A 50 3.30 -24.16 15.90
CA LEU A 50 3.73 -25.42 15.28
C LEU A 50 3.71 -26.63 16.23
N LYS A 51 3.30 -26.47 17.50
CA LYS A 51 3.38 -27.53 18.52
C LYS A 51 2.05 -27.94 19.19
N GLY A 52 0.90 -27.69 18.56
CA GLY A 52 -0.39 -28.07 19.17
C GLY A 52 -1.53 -28.42 18.20
N ARG A 53 -1.76 -29.72 18.00
CA ARG A 53 -3.03 -30.44 17.63
C ARG A 53 -3.60 -30.15 16.23
N ALA A 54 -3.93 -31.10 15.35
CA ALA A 54 -4.39 -32.49 15.50
C ALA A 54 -5.51 -32.69 16.54
N ARG A 55 -6.76 -32.32 16.17
CA ARG A 55 -8.03 -33.05 16.46
C ARG A 55 -9.28 -32.20 16.13
N GLY A 56 -10.10 -32.69 15.20
CA GLY A 56 -11.54 -32.94 15.41
C GLY A 56 -12.56 -31.79 15.29
N VAL A 57 -13.29 -31.80 14.17
CA VAL A 57 -14.78 -31.86 14.04
C VAL A 57 -15.64 -31.01 14.98
N SER A 58 -16.39 -30.03 14.45
CA SER A 58 -17.86 -30.09 14.25
C SER A 58 -18.49 -28.70 14.04
N SER A 59 -19.50 -28.71 13.17
CA SER A 59 -20.50 -27.69 12.88
C SER A 59 -21.25 -27.15 14.11
N THR A 60 -21.62 -25.87 14.08
CA THR A 60 -23.00 -25.46 14.41
C THR A 60 -23.33 -24.08 13.85
N SER A 61 -24.38 -24.07 13.04
CA SER A 61 -25.14 -22.91 12.58
C SER A 61 -26.20 -22.51 13.63
N ARG A 62 -26.40 -21.19 13.80
CA ARG A 62 -27.63 -20.49 14.25
C ARG A 62 -27.31 -18.99 14.24
N ALA A 63 -27.83 -18.17 13.31
CA ALA A 63 -29.20 -17.67 13.15
C ALA A 63 -29.66 -16.67 14.23
N GLY A 64 -30.00 -15.45 13.78
CA GLY A 64 -30.85 -14.46 14.44
C GLY A 64 -30.11 -13.17 14.84
N ALA A 65 -30.61 -11.95 14.67
CA ALA A 65 -31.77 -11.38 13.98
C ALA A 65 -31.72 -9.84 14.20
N SER A 66 -32.38 -9.10 13.31
CA SER A 66 -33.05 -7.81 13.54
C SER A 66 -32.26 -6.49 13.63
N GLY A 67 -32.84 -5.45 13.03
CA GLY A 67 -32.66 -4.05 13.44
C GLY A 67 -32.34 -3.11 12.29
N GLY A 68 -33.35 -2.61 11.58
CA GLY A 68 -33.20 -1.52 10.62
C GLY A 68 -33.26 -0.14 11.28
N SER A 69 -32.67 0.86 10.63
CA SER A 69 -33.12 2.25 10.54
C SER A 69 -32.04 3.04 9.81
N GLY A 70 -32.44 3.79 8.77
CA GLY A 70 -31.53 4.69 8.08
C GLY A 70 -31.06 5.82 8.98
N GLU A 71 -29.82 6.26 8.77
CA GLU A 71 -29.44 7.65 8.98
C GLU A 71 -28.20 8.01 8.16
N SER A 72 -28.34 9.10 7.44
CA SER A 72 -27.39 9.92 6.69
C SER A 72 -25.90 9.80 7.02
N ALA A 73 -25.13 9.64 5.94
CA ALA A 73 -23.90 10.37 5.62
C ALA A 73 -23.09 11.01 6.78
N SER A 74 -21.93 10.42 7.06
CA SER A 74 -20.69 11.16 7.30
C SER A 74 -19.55 10.30 6.71
N VAL A 75 -19.06 10.60 5.50
CA VAL A 75 -17.98 11.57 5.23
C VAL A 75 -16.92 11.49 6.33
N ILE A 76 -16.06 10.48 6.20
CA ILE A 76 -14.58 10.49 6.25
C ILE A 76 -14.19 9.01 6.48
N LYS A 77 -14.10 8.24 5.38
CA LYS A 77 -13.35 6.97 5.39
C LYS A 77 -11.88 7.37 5.51
N LYS A 78 -11.39 7.37 6.74
CA LYS A 78 -10.00 7.62 7.11
C LYS A 78 -9.09 6.76 6.22
N THR A 79 -8.24 7.45 5.48
CA THR A 79 -7.07 6.93 4.79
C THR A 79 -6.27 6.04 5.74
N SER A 80 -6.12 4.78 5.34
CA SER A 80 -5.28 3.76 5.95
C SER A 80 -3.80 4.16 5.83
N ALA A 81 -3.38 5.10 6.65
CA ALA A 81 -1.98 5.31 6.97
C ALA A 81 -1.92 5.47 8.48
N VAL A 82 -1.20 4.55 9.14
CA VAL A 82 -1.10 4.44 10.60
C VAL A 82 -2.28 3.71 11.24
N THR A 83 -2.20 2.37 11.33
CA THR A 83 -2.25 1.58 12.58
C THR A 83 -2.40 0.10 12.22
N GLY A 84 -1.55 -0.77 12.78
CA GLY A 84 -1.47 -2.21 12.48
C GLY A 84 -2.66 -3.08 12.93
N SER A 85 -3.85 -2.82 12.40
CA SER A 85 -4.83 -3.88 12.15
C SER A 85 -4.55 -4.47 10.77
N SER A 86 -4.74 -5.79 10.59
CA SER A 86 -4.68 -6.42 9.27
C SER A 86 -5.38 -5.53 8.25
N LEU A 87 -4.61 -4.99 7.28
CA LEU A 87 -5.13 -4.16 6.21
C LEU A 87 -6.10 -5.05 5.43
N ALA A 88 -7.39 -4.93 5.75
CA ALA A 88 -8.40 -5.56 4.93
C ALA A 88 -8.26 -4.94 3.55
N PHE A 89 -8.16 -5.79 2.53
CA PHE A 89 -8.16 -5.37 1.15
C PHE A 89 -9.39 -4.48 0.90
N ASN A 90 -9.22 -3.45 0.07
CA ASN A 90 -10.29 -2.51 -0.21
C ASN A 90 -11.27 -3.10 -1.23
N ASP A 91 -12.35 -3.72 -0.75
CA ASP A 91 -13.36 -4.34 -1.64
C ASP A 91 -13.98 -3.32 -2.63
N ASP A 92 -14.09 -2.04 -2.25
CA ASP A 92 -14.59 -0.97 -3.14
C ASP A 92 -13.68 -0.79 -4.38
N PHE A 93 -12.37 -1.07 -4.25
CA PHE A 93 -11.43 -1.01 -5.37
C PHE A 93 -11.68 -2.14 -6.37
N LEU A 94 -11.95 -3.36 -5.89
CA LEU A 94 -12.26 -4.49 -6.77
C LEU A 94 -13.54 -4.24 -7.55
N GLU A 95 -14.60 -3.77 -6.90
CA GLU A 95 -15.87 -3.45 -7.57
C GLU A 95 -15.65 -2.40 -8.67
N ALA A 96 -14.91 -1.33 -8.37
CA ALA A 96 -14.59 -0.30 -9.36
C ALA A 96 -13.75 -0.85 -10.52
N PHE A 97 -12.76 -1.69 -10.23
CA PHE A 97 -11.92 -2.34 -11.23
C PHE A 97 -12.75 -3.24 -12.16
N GLU A 98 -13.61 -4.09 -11.60
CA GLU A 98 -14.53 -4.94 -12.36
C GLU A 98 -15.47 -4.11 -13.24
N ALA A 99 -16.03 -3.03 -12.70
CA ALA A 99 -16.93 -2.17 -13.45
C ALA A 99 -16.23 -1.48 -14.65
N ILE A 100 -14.96 -1.09 -14.50
CA ILE A 100 -14.17 -0.50 -15.59
C ILE A 100 -13.78 -1.55 -16.63
N THR A 101 -13.31 -2.72 -16.18
CA THR A 101 -12.82 -3.78 -17.06
C THR A 101 -13.94 -4.51 -17.81
N ALA A 102 -15.15 -4.60 -17.24
CA ALA A 102 -16.34 -5.09 -17.94
C ALA A 102 -16.71 -4.26 -19.18
N ARG A 103 -16.24 -3.00 -19.25
CA ARG A 103 -16.41 -2.12 -20.41
C ARG A 103 -15.20 -2.15 -21.34
N SER A 104 -14.23 -3.04 -21.12
CA SER A 104 -12.96 -3.09 -21.88
C SER A 104 -12.26 -1.73 -21.94
N SER A 105 -12.42 -0.92 -20.90
CA SER A 105 -11.81 0.42 -20.84
C SER A 105 -10.33 0.30 -20.52
N PRO A 106 -9.44 0.97 -21.26
CA PRO A 106 -8.02 0.98 -20.96
C PRO A 106 -7.73 1.58 -19.57
N ILE A 107 -6.82 0.96 -18.82
CA ILE A 107 -6.39 1.40 -17.48
C ILE A 107 -4.88 1.56 -17.48
N LEU A 108 -4.39 2.66 -16.90
CA LEU A 108 -2.98 2.88 -16.61
C LEU A 108 -2.75 2.87 -15.10
N PHE A 109 -1.93 1.95 -14.62
CA PHE A 109 -1.34 2.00 -13.28
C PHE A 109 0.08 2.54 -13.37
N VAL A 110 0.43 3.47 -12.48
CA VAL A 110 1.78 4.03 -12.38
C VAL A 110 2.32 3.78 -10.98
N PHE A 111 3.49 3.17 -10.88
CA PHE A 111 4.15 2.86 -9.61
C PHE A 111 5.55 3.47 -9.53
N GLY A 112 5.99 3.79 -8.31
CA GLY A 112 7.39 4.10 -8.07
C GLY A 112 8.21 2.81 -7.98
N GLU A 113 9.44 2.81 -8.51
CA GLU A 113 10.33 1.66 -8.40
C GLU A 113 10.57 1.24 -6.94
N ASN A 114 10.75 2.23 -6.06
CA ASN A 114 11.02 2.06 -4.63
C ASN A 114 9.73 2.13 -3.78
N ASP A 115 8.57 1.92 -4.40
CA ASP A 115 7.29 1.91 -3.70
C ASP A 115 6.92 0.51 -3.18
N ASN A 116 6.71 0.39 -1.88
CA ASN A 116 6.26 -0.86 -1.25
C ASN A 116 4.80 -1.19 -1.62
N PHE A 117 3.98 -0.21 -1.98
CA PHE A 117 2.60 -0.46 -2.41
C PHE A 117 2.52 -1.20 -3.74
N LYS A 118 3.58 -1.18 -4.56
CA LYS A 118 3.68 -2.04 -5.73
C LYS A 118 3.63 -3.52 -5.34
N TRP A 119 4.35 -3.90 -4.28
CA TRP A 119 4.32 -5.28 -3.78
C TRP A 119 2.94 -5.65 -3.26
N GLU A 120 2.32 -4.76 -2.47
CA GLU A 120 0.95 -4.98 -1.97
C GLU A 120 -0.05 -5.13 -3.11
N PHE A 121 0.07 -4.34 -4.19
CA PHE A 121 -0.76 -4.51 -5.39
C PHE A 121 -0.59 -5.89 -6.01
N TYR A 122 0.63 -6.39 -6.18
CA TYR A 122 0.81 -7.73 -6.74
C TYR A 122 0.29 -8.83 -5.81
N SER A 123 0.64 -8.80 -4.52
CA SER A 123 0.29 -9.89 -3.60
C SER A 123 -1.18 -9.87 -3.17
N GLU A 124 -1.73 -8.70 -2.89
CA GLU A 124 -3.08 -8.57 -2.33
C GLU A 124 -4.16 -8.42 -3.41
N PHE A 125 -3.78 -8.00 -4.62
CA PHE A 125 -4.72 -7.84 -5.72
C PHE A 125 -4.47 -8.82 -6.86
N VAL A 126 -3.32 -8.74 -7.54
CA VAL A 126 -3.06 -9.52 -8.76
C VAL A 126 -3.06 -11.03 -8.48
N GLU A 127 -2.36 -11.47 -7.44
CA GLU A 127 -2.28 -12.90 -7.07
C GLU A 127 -3.58 -13.40 -6.46
N LYS A 128 -4.25 -12.57 -5.66
CA LYS A 128 -5.48 -12.96 -4.94
C LYS A 128 -6.71 -13.02 -5.84
N TYR A 129 -6.78 -12.15 -6.85
CA TYR A 129 -7.88 -12.02 -7.81
C TYR A 129 -7.36 -12.30 -9.22
N GLU A 130 -6.63 -13.41 -9.39
CA GLU A 130 -5.94 -13.78 -10.62
C GLU A 130 -6.90 -13.89 -11.82
N ASP A 131 -8.11 -14.41 -11.59
CA ASP A 131 -9.11 -14.58 -12.66
C ASP A 131 -9.64 -13.22 -13.14
N GLU A 132 -9.90 -12.29 -12.22
CA GLU A 132 -10.28 -10.90 -12.52
C GLU A 132 -9.16 -10.19 -13.27
N TRP A 133 -7.91 -10.38 -12.80
CA TRP A 133 -6.73 -9.80 -13.41
C TRP A 133 -6.53 -10.30 -14.85
N LYS A 134 -6.56 -11.61 -15.10
CA LYS A 134 -6.38 -12.19 -16.44
C LYS A 134 -7.41 -11.69 -17.45
N ARG A 135 -8.65 -11.47 -17.02
CA ARG A 135 -9.70 -10.90 -17.89
C ARG A 135 -9.39 -9.45 -18.27
N ALA A 136 -8.80 -8.70 -17.34
CA ALA A 136 -8.51 -7.28 -17.50
C ALA A 136 -7.15 -6.99 -18.14
N GLU A 137 -6.17 -7.90 -17.99
CA GLU A 137 -4.77 -7.75 -18.39
C GLU A 137 -4.58 -7.16 -19.80
N PRO A 138 -5.37 -7.55 -20.84
CA PRO A 138 -5.23 -6.97 -22.17
C PRO A 138 -5.49 -5.46 -22.25
N PHE A 139 -6.20 -4.89 -21.28
CA PHE A 139 -6.56 -3.46 -21.22
C PHE A 139 -5.77 -2.69 -20.16
N VAL A 140 -4.88 -3.36 -19.44
CA VAL A 140 -4.12 -2.76 -18.34
C VAL A 140 -2.68 -2.52 -18.76
N SER A 141 -2.23 -1.28 -18.63
CA SER A 141 -0.83 -0.89 -18.72
C SER A 141 -0.27 -0.62 -17.31
N ILE A 142 0.91 -1.13 -17.02
CA ILE A 142 1.64 -0.84 -15.78
C ILE A 142 2.95 -0.15 -16.13
N GLU A 143 3.14 1.06 -15.63
CA GLU A 143 4.35 1.86 -15.84
C GLU A 143 5.09 2.08 -14.52
N ILE A 144 6.42 1.99 -14.56
CA ILE A 144 7.28 2.15 -13.37
C ILE A 144 8.15 3.39 -13.54
N VAL A 145 8.06 4.32 -12.59
CA VAL A 145 8.91 5.50 -12.53
C VAL A 145 10.21 5.15 -11.80
N PRO A 146 11.38 5.23 -12.47
CA PRO A 146 12.66 4.86 -11.87
C PRO A 146 12.97 5.68 -10.62
N HIS A 147 13.48 5.00 -9.60
CA HIS A 147 13.92 5.54 -8.31
C HIS A 147 12.86 6.27 -7.48
N ALA A 148 11.64 6.43 -8.00
CA ALA A 148 10.56 7.10 -7.31
C ALA A 148 10.05 6.32 -6.11
N ASN A 149 9.64 7.07 -5.08
CA ASN A 149 8.90 6.54 -3.94
C ASN A 149 7.39 6.78 -4.12
N HIS A 150 6.60 6.26 -3.19
CA HIS A 150 5.13 6.36 -3.21
C HIS A 150 4.58 7.79 -3.31
N MET A 151 5.29 8.77 -2.73
CA MET A 151 4.78 10.13 -2.59
C MET A 151 5.11 11.03 -3.79
N TYR A 152 5.95 10.57 -4.71
CA TYR A 152 6.38 11.33 -5.90
C TYR A 152 6.79 12.79 -5.60
N THR A 153 7.57 12.99 -4.54
CA THR A 153 7.85 14.34 -4.01
C THR A 153 8.76 15.20 -4.88
N LEU A 154 9.57 14.59 -5.75
CA LEU A 154 10.48 15.31 -6.64
C LEU A 154 9.77 15.71 -7.93
N HIS A 155 10.08 16.91 -8.42
CA HIS A 155 9.49 17.43 -9.66
C HIS A 155 9.79 16.52 -10.85
N GLU A 156 11.00 15.97 -10.96
CA GLU A 156 11.34 15.05 -12.05
C GLU A 156 10.43 13.81 -12.11
N TRP A 157 9.93 13.34 -10.97
CA TRP A 157 9.02 12.19 -10.93
C TRP A 157 7.62 12.60 -11.35
N GLN A 158 7.17 13.78 -10.95
CA GLN A 158 5.86 14.32 -11.33
C GLN A 158 5.82 14.59 -12.83
N ASP A 159 6.85 15.22 -13.37
CA ASP A 159 7.00 15.47 -14.80
C ASP A 159 6.99 14.15 -15.58
N ARG A 160 7.72 13.12 -15.08
CA ARG A 160 7.71 11.81 -15.73
C ARG A 160 6.34 11.13 -15.71
N ILE A 161 5.56 11.27 -14.63
CA ILE A 161 4.19 10.74 -14.59
C ILE A 161 3.31 11.43 -15.63
N VAL A 162 3.42 12.75 -15.76
CA VAL A 162 2.67 13.50 -16.78
C VAL A 162 3.04 13.04 -18.18
N GLU A 163 4.33 12.90 -18.47
CA GLU A 163 4.81 12.36 -19.75
C GLU A 163 4.26 10.96 -20.03
N LEU A 164 4.33 10.04 -19.05
CA LEU A 164 3.77 8.69 -19.16
C LEU A 164 2.28 8.72 -19.50
N CYS A 165 1.50 9.57 -18.83
CA CYS A 165 0.07 9.72 -19.11
C CYS A 165 -0.18 10.21 -20.54
N LEU A 166 0.62 11.17 -21.03
CA LEU A 166 0.50 11.69 -22.40
C LEU A 166 0.90 10.64 -23.45
N GLU A 167 2.02 9.94 -23.23
CA GLU A 167 2.49 8.84 -24.07
C GLU A 167 1.43 7.73 -24.17
N TRP A 168 0.90 7.32 -23.02
CA TRP A 168 -0.15 6.31 -22.93
C TRP A 168 -1.42 6.74 -23.66
N PHE A 169 -1.91 7.96 -23.39
CA PHE A 169 -3.12 8.47 -24.01
C PHE A 169 -2.99 8.60 -25.53
N ALA A 170 -1.82 8.99 -26.03
CA ALA A 170 -1.54 9.02 -27.45
C ALA A 170 -1.57 7.61 -28.08
N ARG A 171 -1.03 6.60 -27.39
CA ARG A 171 -1.04 5.19 -27.83
C ARG A 171 -2.46 4.63 -27.92
N GLU A 172 -3.28 4.86 -26.90
CA GLU A 172 -4.65 4.30 -26.85
C GLU A 172 -5.61 4.97 -27.83
N ARG A 173 -5.36 6.21 -28.26
CA ARG A 173 -6.20 6.92 -29.25
C ARG A 173 -6.01 6.48 -30.69
N VAL A 174 -4.94 5.76 -30.98
CA VAL A 174 -4.60 5.32 -32.35
C VAL A 174 -5.28 3.97 -32.68
N HIS A 175 -5.89 3.32 -31.69
CA HIS A 175 -6.68 2.09 -31.82
C HIS A 175 -8.18 2.36 -31.75
#